data_AF-A0A067D560-F1
#
_entry.id   AF-A0A067D560-F1
#
_cell.length_a   1.000
_cell.length_b   1.000
_cell.length_c   1.000
_cell.angle_alpha   90.00
_cell.angle_beta   90.00
_cell.angle_gamma   90.00
#
_symmetry.space_group_name_H-M   'P 1'
#
loop_
_entity.id
_entity.type
_entity.pdbx_description
1 polymer ?
#
loop_
_entity_poly.entity_id
_entity_poly.type
_entity_poly.pdbx_seq_one_letter_code
_entity_poly.pdbx_strand_id
1 'polypeptide(L)'
;MQRVAKQGLRRWISSAHSSPLTKHFNENPEKAMAVFRGLDTLGMVPDAVQVRGILVTLSRGQHAAEVREVLEYAIKRDVAINWNDFFRSGVEHAQSSSSDLIALFESAVAINPSAMPTSSYITMIRQCLKTRDVARALSLYKHIEGHDFKLHQLNKSVMRVLSELSDVAGADAAAVAKAQNLTLDMYVHRTRSDGDFAAYLEAILAVDHSILVSCLRMILRKDTSPVPDHRHDQIQAHIADATPIFEYCSKHDLEIPPELFTWYFLKCKRIHASPSIVVTQFLAMMSAGRVSLSVAACMSAVHSCIGVRENQLAIEVLRVALAGDLPMDQWHYNTALWLCSKTTDSHMALALFNRMRLTESIAPSEKTLTAVLLNLRQSTTGWDLPTVLAYFAQHQIKPTSWEYSQLVEILSSTPSIAYPVMEQLKPSETDAPRPPTKKKASTPAEKALAAADAAALVKPKRTSSTRTHRPRSASSEARRDAYNPHSRGNRSSTSKERRLPKSWQPRPASAPEASEAPKAPEPKKESSCSIM
;
A
#
# COMPACT_ATOMS: atom_id res chain seq x y z
N MET A 1 -27.08 44.84 -44.82
CA MET A 1 -25.84 44.77 -44.00
C MET A 1 -25.72 43.50 -43.16
N GLN A 2 -26.75 43.09 -42.39
CA GLN A 2 -26.67 41.87 -41.54
C GLN A 2 -26.30 40.57 -42.27
N ARG A 3 -26.74 40.36 -43.52
CA ARG A 3 -26.35 39.18 -44.31
C ARG A 3 -24.88 39.18 -44.74
N VAL A 4 -24.32 40.35 -45.08
CA VAL A 4 -22.91 40.51 -45.45
C VAL A 4 -22.01 40.33 -44.22
N ALA A 5 -22.43 40.87 -43.06
CA ALA A 5 -21.77 40.62 -41.78
C ALA A 5 -21.76 39.13 -41.41
N LYS A 6 -22.90 38.43 -41.58
CA LYS A 6 -23.00 36.97 -41.37
C LYS A 6 -22.10 36.16 -42.32
N GLN A 7 -21.95 36.57 -43.58
CA GLN A 7 -21.05 35.89 -44.54
C GLN A 7 -19.57 36.10 -44.23
N GLY A 8 -19.18 37.31 -43.82
CA GLY A 8 -17.83 37.61 -43.34
C GLY A 8 -17.47 36.75 -42.13
N LEU A 9 -18.36 36.67 -41.13
CA LEU A 9 -18.12 35.87 -39.92
C LEU A 9 -18.12 34.36 -40.14
N ARG A 10 -18.92 33.83 -41.08
CA ARG A 10 -18.88 32.38 -41.39
C ARG A 10 -17.51 31.93 -41.89
N ARG A 11 -16.79 32.78 -42.63
CA ARG A 11 -15.40 32.50 -43.05
C ARG A 11 -14.42 32.44 -41.88
N TRP A 12 -14.74 33.07 -40.74
CA TRP A 12 -13.88 33.06 -39.54
C TRP A 12 -13.95 31.74 -38.77
N ILE A 13 -15.01 30.96 -38.97
CA ILE A 13 -15.32 29.76 -38.18
C ILE A 13 -15.03 28.48 -38.99
N SER A 14 -15.00 28.51 -40.32
CA SER A 14 -15.05 27.27 -41.14
C SER A 14 -13.71 26.62 -41.54
N SER A 15 -12.65 26.64 -40.71
CA SER A 15 -11.32 26.10 -41.07
C SER A 15 -10.77 25.15 -39.99
N ALA A 16 -10.50 23.89 -40.37
CA ALA A 16 -10.09 22.81 -39.46
C ALA A 16 -8.61 22.87 -39.00
N HIS A 17 -7.78 23.78 -39.53
CA HIS A 17 -6.32 23.76 -39.26
C HIS A 17 -5.72 25.08 -38.73
N SER A 18 -6.49 26.15 -38.70
CA SER A 18 -6.32 27.28 -37.76
C SER A 18 -7.48 28.21 -38.08
N SER A 19 -8.38 28.41 -37.11
CA SER A 19 -9.45 29.37 -37.33
C SER A 19 -8.83 30.77 -37.45
N PRO A 20 -9.23 31.60 -38.42
CA PRO A 20 -8.83 33.01 -38.47
C PRO A 20 -9.01 33.72 -37.13
N LEU A 21 -10.03 33.31 -36.36
CA LEU A 21 -10.29 33.81 -35.02
C LEU A 21 -9.12 33.51 -34.05
N THR A 22 -8.60 32.29 -34.03
CA THR A 22 -7.42 31.93 -33.20
C THR A 22 -6.19 32.74 -33.57
N LYS A 23 -5.99 33.02 -34.87
CA LYS A 23 -4.89 33.88 -35.33
C LYS A 23 -5.06 35.32 -34.84
N HIS A 24 -6.28 35.86 -34.92
CA HIS A 24 -6.58 37.19 -34.41
C HIS A 24 -6.44 37.30 -32.90
N PHE A 25 -6.74 36.24 -32.14
CA PHE A 25 -6.48 36.21 -30.70
C PHE A 25 -4.98 36.31 -30.36
N ASN A 26 -4.09 35.85 -31.23
CA ASN A 26 -2.64 36.05 -31.05
C ASN A 26 -2.21 37.50 -31.36
N GLU A 27 -2.89 38.19 -32.27
CA GLU A 27 -2.50 39.51 -32.78
C GLU A 27 -3.14 40.67 -31.99
N ASN A 28 -4.42 40.54 -31.62
CA ASN A 28 -5.18 41.55 -30.88
C ASN A 28 -6.33 40.90 -30.08
N PRO A 29 -6.07 40.46 -28.84
CA PRO A 29 -7.04 39.73 -28.02
C PRO A 29 -8.29 40.56 -27.69
N GLU A 30 -8.15 41.86 -27.45
CA GLU A 30 -9.28 42.75 -27.13
C GLU A 30 -10.30 42.82 -28.26
N LYS A 31 -9.83 43.03 -29.50
CA LYS A 31 -10.70 43.04 -30.69
C LYS A 31 -11.32 41.68 -30.94
N ALA A 32 -10.55 40.60 -30.76
CA ALA A 32 -11.05 39.25 -30.92
C ALA A 32 -12.12 38.90 -29.87
N MET A 33 -11.99 39.37 -28.63
CA MET A 33 -13.01 39.25 -27.58
C MET A 33 -14.28 40.02 -27.89
N ALA A 34 -14.19 41.21 -28.48
CA ALA A 34 -15.38 41.94 -28.94
C ALA A 34 -16.18 41.15 -29.98
N VAL A 35 -15.49 40.46 -30.91
CA VAL A 35 -16.13 39.55 -31.87
C VAL A 35 -16.73 38.33 -31.15
N PHE A 36 -16.01 37.75 -30.19
CA PHE A 36 -16.47 36.60 -29.41
C PHE A 36 -17.77 36.91 -28.65
N ARG A 37 -17.84 38.06 -27.96
CA ARG A 37 -19.06 38.54 -27.27
C ARG A 37 -20.25 38.71 -28.23
N GLY A 38 -19.98 39.09 -29.48
CA GLY A 38 -21.00 39.25 -30.52
C GLY A 38 -21.55 37.93 -31.08
N LEU A 39 -20.88 36.79 -30.88
CA LEU A 39 -21.27 35.50 -31.47
C LEU A 39 -22.70 35.07 -31.08
N ASP A 40 -23.08 35.31 -29.82
CA ASP A 40 -24.41 35.01 -29.30
C ASP A 40 -25.51 35.81 -30.01
N THR A 41 -25.28 37.11 -30.22
CA THR A 41 -26.23 37.97 -30.94
C THR A 41 -26.42 37.55 -32.40
N LEU A 42 -25.43 36.85 -32.96
CA LEU A 42 -25.45 36.37 -34.33
C LEU A 42 -26.00 34.95 -34.47
N GLY A 43 -26.32 34.28 -33.35
CA GLY A 43 -26.76 32.88 -33.33
C GLY A 43 -25.69 31.90 -33.77
N MET A 44 -24.41 32.24 -33.53
CA MET A 44 -23.26 31.41 -33.90
C MET A 44 -22.65 30.83 -32.63
N VAL A 45 -22.69 29.51 -32.46
CA VAL A 45 -22.05 28.84 -31.33
C VAL A 45 -20.68 28.31 -31.80
N PRO A 46 -19.56 28.77 -31.23
CA PRO A 46 -18.25 28.21 -31.55
C PRO A 46 -18.19 26.75 -31.09
N ASP A 47 -17.55 25.91 -31.90
CA ASP A 47 -17.38 24.50 -31.54
C ASP A 47 -16.34 24.32 -30.42
N ALA A 48 -16.31 23.13 -29.81
CA ALA A 48 -15.40 22.84 -28.70
C ALA A 48 -13.91 22.96 -29.08
N VAL A 49 -13.56 22.73 -30.35
CA VAL A 49 -12.17 22.82 -30.85
C VAL A 49 -11.75 24.28 -30.92
N GLN A 50 -12.63 25.16 -31.39
CA GLN A 50 -12.43 26.60 -31.46
C GLN A 50 -12.29 27.20 -30.07
N VAL A 51 -13.22 26.89 -29.16
CA VAL A 51 -13.16 27.41 -27.79
C VAL A 51 -11.87 26.94 -27.11
N ARG A 52 -11.48 25.66 -27.25
CA ARG A 52 -10.19 25.16 -26.77
C ARG A 52 -9.01 25.91 -27.38
N GLY A 53 -9.02 26.16 -28.69
CA GLY A 53 -7.97 26.90 -29.37
C GLY A 53 -7.83 28.35 -28.86
N ILE A 54 -8.96 29.02 -28.65
CA ILE A 54 -9.01 30.37 -28.08
C ILE A 54 -8.45 30.37 -26.65
N LEU A 55 -8.91 29.45 -25.80
CA LEU A 55 -8.43 29.34 -24.42
C LEU A 55 -6.91 29.09 -24.34
N VAL A 56 -6.38 28.20 -25.19
CA VAL A 56 -4.93 27.92 -25.24
C VAL A 56 -4.14 29.15 -25.70
N THR A 57 -4.62 29.86 -26.72
CA THR A 57 -3.98 31.09 -27.20
C THR A 57 -3.99 32.18 -26.13
N LEU A 58 -5.14 32.47 -25.53
CA LEU A 58 -5.28 33.49 -24.50
C LEU A 58 -4.44 33.16 -23.25
N SER A 59 -4.39 31.89 -22.85
CA SER A 59 -3.55 31.43 -21.74
C SER A 59 -2.06 31.61 -22.02
N ARG A 60 -1.60 31.33 -23.25
CA ARG A 60 -0.20 31.59 -23.65
C ARG A 60 0.15 33.08 -23.65
N GLY A 61 -0.81 33.94 -24.02
CA GLY A 61 -0.66 35.40 -23.97
C GLY A 61 -0.84 36.02 -22.58
N GLN A 62 -1.07 35.22 -21.53
CA GLN A 62 -1.35 35.68 -20.16
C GLN A 62 -2.57 36.62 -20.02
N HIS A 63 -3.56 36.45 -20.89
CA HIS A 63 -4.80 37.24 -20.91
C HIS A 63 -5.86 36.67 -19.95
N ALA A 64 -5.58 36.67 -18.65
CA ALA A 64 -6.37 35.92 -17.65
C ALA A 64 -7.85 36.34 -17.58
N ALA A 65 -8.17 37.63 -17.80
CA ALA A 65 -9.54 38.13 -17.77
C ALA A 65 -10.36 37.56 -18.93
N GLU A 66 -9.78 37.56 -20.13
CA GLU A 66 -10.37 37.05 -21.35
C GLU A 66 -10.53 35.53 -21.29
N VAL A 67 -9.54 34.80 -20.74
CA VAL A 67 -9.65 33.36 -20.54
C VAL A 67 -10.84 33.06 -19.61
N ARG A 68 -11.00 33.81 -18.51
CA ARG A 68 -12.14 33.62 -17.58
C ARG A 68 -13.47 33.83 -18.29
N GLU A 69 -13.59 34.87 -19.11
CA GLU A 69 -14.82 35.15 -19.86
C GLU A 69 -15.16 34.04 -20.87
N VAL A 70 -14.18 33.57 -21.63
CA VAL A 70 -14.36 32.46 -22.58
C VAL A 70 -14.71 31.16 -21.86
N LEU A 71 -14.13 30.93 -20.68
CA LEU A 71 -14.41 29.78 -19.83
C LEU A 71 -15.85 29.81 -19.29
N GLU A 72 -16.29 30.96 -18.78
CA GLU A 72 -17.67 31.19 -18.35
C GLU A 72 -18.64 30.93 -19.48
N TYR A 73 -18.34 31.44 -20.67
CA TYR A 73 -19.15 31.20 -21.86
C TYR A 73 -19.25 29.70 -22.15
N ALA A 74 -18.12 28.99 -22.16
CA ALA A 74 -18.07 27.56 -22.46
C ALA A 74 -18.91 26.72 -21.48
N ILE A 75 -18.80 27.03 -20.18
CA ILE A 75 -19.53 26.31 -19.12
C ILE A 75 -21.03 26.65 -19.17
N LYS A 76 -21.39 27.93 -19.32
CA LYS A 76 -22.80 28.38 -19.40
C LYS A 76 -23.53 27.78 -20.61
N ARG A 77 -22.80 27.51 -21.70
CA ARG A 77 -23.34 26.96 -22.95
C ARG A 77 -23.15 25.45 -23.10
N ASP A 78 -22.61 24.78 -22.08
CA ASP A 78 -22.30 23.34 -22.09
C ASP A 78 -21.48 22.91 -23.33
N VAL A 79 -20.48 23.72 -23.69
CA VAL A 79 -19.58 23.40 -24.81
C VAL A 79 -18.71 22.22 -24.38
N ALA A 80 -18.76 21.12 -25.13
CA ALA A 80 -18.08 19.86 -24.84
C ALA A 80 -16.55 19.93 -24.99
N ILE A 81 -15.88 20.73 -24.15
CA ILE A 81 -14.43 20.87 -24.10
C ILE A 81 -13.85 19.67 -23.34
N ASN A 82 -12.79 19.08 -23.88
CA ASN A 82 -11.99 18.11 -23.14
C ASN A 82 -11.13 18.84 -22.08
N TRP A 83 -11.72 19.09 -20.91
CA TRP A 83 -11.09 19.82 -19.81
C TRP A 83 -9.78 19.20 -19.34
N ASN A 84 -9.69 17.87 -19.32
CA ASN A 84 -8.46 17.16 -18.95
C ASN A 84 -7.30 17.54 -19.87
N ASP A 85 -7.56 17.54 -21.17
CA ASP A 85 -6.54 17.86 -22.16
C ASP A 85 -6.17 19.34 -22.13
N PHE A 86 -7.15 20.24 -21.92
CA PHE A 86 -6.89 21.67 -21.77
C PHE A 86 -5.97 21.97 -20.57
N PHE A 87 -6.34 21.52 -19.36
CA PHE A 87 -5.53 21.81 -18.17
C PHE A 87 -4.18 21.09 -18.18
N ARG A 88 -4.11 19.87 -18.73
CA ARG A 88 -2.84 19.16 -18.89
C ARG A 88 -1.92 19.86 -19.89
N SER A 89 -2.44 20.22 -21.06
CA SER A 89 -1.69 20.97 -22.07
C SER A 89 -1.28 22.35 -21.57
N GLY A 90 -2.14 23.01 -20.77
CA GLY A 90 -1.83 24.27 -20.10
C GLY A 90 -0.65 24.11 -19.15
N VAL A 91 -0.65 23.08 -18.30
CA VAL A 91 0.48 22.79 -17.39
C VAL A 91 1.78 22.47 -18.16
N GLU A 92 1.69 21.77 -19.29
CA GLU A 92 2.87 21.37 -20.08
C GLU A 92 3.43 22.51 -20.98
N HIS A 93 2.59 23.46 -21.40
CA HIS A 93 2.96 24.46 -22.43
C HIS A 93 2.84 25.91 -22.01
N ALA A 94 2.21 26.23 -20.88
CA ALA A 94 2.08 27.61 -20.47
C ALA A 94 3.35 28.08 -19.77
N GLN A 95 3.89 29.20 -20.25
CA GLN A 95 4.84 30.04 -19.50
C GLN A 95 4.15 30.72 -18.30
N SER A 96 2.83 30.59 -18.15
CA SER A 96 2.09 31.12 -17.02
C SER A 96 2.51 30.44 -15.72
N SER A 97 2.47 31.18 -14.63
CA SER A 97 2.72 30.62 -13.31
C SER A 97 1.68 29.51 -13.03
N SER A 98 2.08 28.46 -12.33
CA SER A 98 1.14 27.38 -11.96
C SER A 98 -0.06 27.88 -11.17
N SER A 99 0.11 28.97 -10.42
CA SER A 99 -0.93 29.70 -9.70
C SER A 99 -2.01 30.27 -10.63
N ASP A 100 -1.65 30.75 -11.82
CA ASP A 100 -2.63 31.34 -12.76
C ASP A 100 -3.58 30.27 -13.31
N LEU A 101 -3.03 29.09 -13.64
CA LEU A 101 -3.83 27.95 -14.09
C LEU A 101 -4.74 27.42 -12.98
N ILE A 102 -4.26 27.39 -11.73
CA ILE A 102 -5.07 27.00 -10.58
C ILE A 102 -6.21 28.01 -10.37
N ALA A 103 -5.93 29.31 -10.39
CA ALA A 103 -6.95 30.36 -10.23
C ALA A 103 -8.00 30.33 -11.35
N LEU A 104 -7.57 30.01 -12.59
CA LEU A 104 -8.49 29.80 -13.70
C LEU A 104 -9.39 28.57 -13.47
N PHE A 105 -8.81 27.46 -13.01
CA PHE A 105 -9.58 26.26 -12.67
C PHE A 105 -10.58 26.52 -11.54
N GLU A 106 -10.19 27.22 -10.49
CA GLU A 106 -11.08 27.62 -9.38
C GLU A 106 -12.23 28.50 -9.88
N SER A 107 -11.97 29.43 -10.81
CA SER A 107 -13.02 30.22 -11.47
C SER A 107 -14.00 29.31 -12.22
N ALA A 108 -13.49 28.28 -12.92
CA ALA A 108 -14.31 27.27 -13.60
C ALA A 108 -15.21 26.49 -12.63
N VAL A 109 -14.62 26.02 -11.53
CA VAL A 109 -15.30 25.24 -10.49
C VAL A 109 -16.38 26.08 -9.80
N ALA A 110 -16.12 27.36 -9.55
CA ALA A 110 -17.10 28.27 -8.93
C ALA A 110 -18.37 28.45 -9.79
N ILE A 111 -18.26 28.35 -11.12
CA ILE A 111 -19.40 28.47 -12.04
C ILE A 111 -20.21 27.17 -12.04
N ASN A 112 -19.55 26.03 -12.20
CA ASN A 112 -20.19 24.73 -12.17
C ASN A 112 -19.21 23.62 -11.71
N PRO A 113 -19.27 23.21 -10.43
CA PRO A 113 -18.38 22.18 -9.89
C PRO A 113 -18.52 20.83 -10.59
N SER A 114 -19.72 20.51 -11.09
CA SER A 114 -20.04 19.24 -11.73
C SER A 114 -19.58 19.14 -13.19
N ALA A 115 -19.29 20.27 -13.84
CA ALA A 115 -18.81 20.31 -15.22
C ALA A 115 -17.37 19.78 -15.36
N MET A 116 -16.61 19.75 -14.26
CA MET A 116 -15.20 19.37 -14.27
C MET A 116 -15.03 17.88 -13.94
N PRO A 117 -14.32 17.10 -14.78
CA PRO A 117 -14.08 15.69 -14.47
C PRO A 117 -13.13 15.54 -13.27
N THR A 118 -13.29 14.47 -12.49
CA THR A 118 -12.44 14.16 -11.31
C THR A 118 -10.94 14.19 -11.63
N SER A 119 -10.54 13.77 -12.83
CA SER A 119 -9.15 13.80 -13.28
C SER A 119 -8.57 15.21 -13.44
N SER A 120 -9.39 16.22 -13.75
CA SER A 120 -8.96 17.62 -13.80
C SER A 120 -8.70 18.13 -12.38
N TYR A 121 -9.60 17.86 -11.42
CA TYR A 121 -9.37 18.18 -10.00
C TYR A 121 -8.09 17.54 -9.49
N ILE A 122 -7.87 16.25 -9.74
CA ILE A 122 -6.64 15.54 -9.34
C ILE A 122 -5.38 16.23 -9.92
N THR A 123 -5.44 16.65 -11.19
CA THR A 123 -4.31 17.33 -11.84
C THR A 123 -3.99 18.67 -11.17
N MET A 124 -5.03 19.45 -10.84
CA MET A 124 -4.87 20.74 -10.18
C MET A 124 -4.45 20.62 -8.72
N ILE A 125 -5.02 19.66 -7.96
CA ILE A 125 -4.58 19.35 -6.58
C ILE A 125 -3.10 19.00 -6.57
N ARG A 126 -2.65 18.12 -7.48
CA ARG A 126 -1.22 17.80 -7.60
C ARG A 126 -0.36 19.03 -7.88
N GLN A 127 -0.85 19.97 -8.68
CA GLN A 127 -0.12 21.19 -8.96
C GLN A 127 -0.04 22.10 -7.72
N CYS A 128 -1.13 22.23 -6.97
CA CYS A 128 -1.16 22.94 -5.69
C CYS A 128 -0.16 22.31 -4.69
N LEU A 129 -0.17 20.98 -4.55
CA LEU A 129 0.77 20.27 -3.67
C LEU A 129 2.22 20.46 -4.11
N LYS A 130 2.50 20.54 -5.41
CA LYS A 130 3.86 20.83 -5.93
C LYS A 130 4.32 22.25 -5.60
N THR A 131 3.41 23.22 -5.61
CA THR A 131 3.71 24.61 -5.23
C THR A 131 3.57 24.86 -3.73
N ARG A 132 3.35 23.80 -2.94
CA ARG A 132 3.10 23.84 -1.49
C ARG A 132 1.90 24.70 -1.07
N ASP A 133 0.95 24.93 -1.99
CA ASP A 133 -0.31 25.62 -1.69
C ASP A 133 -1.33 24.60 -1.16
N VAL A 134 -1.17 24.22 0.12
CA VAL A 134 -1.99 23.20 0.79
C VAL A 134 -3.44 23.66 0.92
N ALA A 135 -3.67 24.95 1.21
CA ALA A 135 -5.01 25.49 1.40
C ALA A 135 -5.87 25.34 0.14
N ARG A 136 -5.34 25.72 -1.04
CA ARG A 136 -6.05 25.52 -2.31
C ARG A 136 -6.20 24.04 -2.66
N ALA A 137 -5.17 23.23 -2.40
CA ALA A 137 -5.24 21.79 -2.63
C ALA A 137 -6.40 21.14 -1.86
N LEU A 138 -6.60 21.51 -0.59
CA LEU A 138 -7.68 21.01 0.25
C LEU A 138 -9.04 21.54 -0.17
N SER A 139 -9.14 22.82 -0.55
CA SER A 139 -10.36 23.40 -1.12
C SER A 139 -10.85 22.61 -2.34
N LEU A 140 -9.95 22.35 -3.30
CA LEU A 140 -10.25 21.55 -4.48
C LEU A 140 -10.56 20.08 -4.14
N TYR A 141 -9.92 19.52 -3.11
CA TYR A 141 -10.14 18.15 -2.68
C TYR A 141 -11.55 17.91 -2.13
N LYS A 142 -12.12 18.88 -1.40
CA LYS A 142 -13.50 18.79 -0.87
C LYS A 142 -14.54 18.49 -1.95
N HIS A 143 -14.33 18.97 -3.18
CA HIS A 143 -15.23 18.67 -4.31
C HIS A 143 -15.16 17.22 -4.78
N ILE A 144 -14.05 16.52 -4.54
CA ILE A 144 -13.82 15.16 -5.05
C ILE A 144 -13.58 14.11 -3.95
N GLU A 145 -13.73 14.45 -2.68
CA GLU A 145 -13.39 13.57 -1.55
C GLU A 145 -14.14 12.22 -1.62
N GLY A 146 -15.44 12.29 -1.89
CA GLY A 146 -16.32 11.12 -2.04
C GLY A 146 -16.18 10.36 -3.36
N HIS A 147 -15.34 10.83 -4.30
CA HIS A 147 -15.18 10.17 -5.59
C HIS A 147 -14.19 9.01 -5.51
N ASP A 148 -14.43 7.97 -6.31
CA ASP A 148 -13.51 6.85 -6.44
C ASP A 148 -12.41 7.15 -7.45
N PHE A 149 -11.18 7.18 -6.97
CA PHE A 149 -9.99 7.30 -7.81
C PHE A 149 -8.86 6.45 -7.25
N LYS A 150 -7.95 6.05 -8.15
CA LYS A 150 -6.85 5.17 -7.79
C LYS A 150 -5.79 5.94 -7.03
N LEU A 151 -5.13 5.25 -6.12
CA LEU A 151 -4.02 5.76 -5.33
C LEU A 151 -2.89 6.43 -6.12
N HIS A 152 -2.50 5.86 -7.27
CA HIS A 152 -1.46 6.45 -8.11
C HIS A 152 -1.91 7.76 -8.79
N GLN A 153 -3.20 8.12 -8.69
CA GLN A 153 -3.77 9.38 -9.15
C GLN A 153 -3.78 10.41 -8.01
N LEU A 154 -4.20 10.06 -6.81
CA LEU A 154 -4.06 10.94 -5.64
C LEU A 154 -4.07 10.08 -4.38
N ASN A 155 -3.18 10.38 -3.44
CA ASN A 155 -3.08 9.64 -2.21
C ASN A 155 -4.07 10.21 -1.18
N LYS A 156 -5.22 9.53 -1.01
CA LYS A 156 -6.26 9.93 -0.05
C LYS A 156 -5.73 10.05 1.39
N SER A 157 -4.79 9.20 1.79
CA SER A 157 -4.23 9.24 3.15
C SER A 157 -3.36 10.48 3.38
N VAL A 158 -2.60 10.92 2.37
CA VAL A 158 -1.88 12.21 2.43
C VAL A 158 -2.85 13.37 2.51
N MET A 159 -3.91 13.38 1.69
CA MET A 159 -4.91 14.45 1.73
C MET A 159 -5.64 14.51 3.07
N ARG A 160 -5.95 13.35 3.66
CA ARG A 160 -6.56 13.27 5.00
C ARG A 160 -5.66 13.89 6.07
N VAL A 161 -4.39 13.50 6.13
CA VAL A 161 -3.43 14.08 7.10
C VAL A 161 -3.28 15.58 6.90
N LEU A 162 -3.21 16.06 5.66
CA LEU A 162 -3.13 17.50 5.37
C LEU A 162 -4.41 18.26 5.78
N SER A 163 -5.59 17.64 5.61
CA SER A 163 -6.86 18.21 6.08
C SER A 163 -6.88 18.30 7.59
N GLU A 164 -6.60 17.19 8.28
CA GLU A 164 -6.56 17.11 9.74
C GLU A 164 -5.60 18.16 10.32
N LEU A 165 -4.40 18.32 9.74
CA LEU A 165 -3.44 19.35 10.14
C LEU A 165 -3.95 20.79 9.95
N SER A 166 -4.79 21.02 8.93
CA SER A 166 -5.34 22.35 8.63
C SER A 166 -6.58 22.68 9.46
N ASP A 167 -7.26 21.65 9.96
CA ASP A 167 -8.53 21.77 10.68
C ASP A 167 -8.32 21.88 12.21
N VAL A 168 -7.09 21.74 12.72
CA VAL A 168 -6.79 21.87 14.16
C VAL A 168 -6.97 23.32 14.63
N ALA A 169 -8.02 23.55 15.42
CA ALA A 169 -8.28 24.86 16.01
C ALA A 169 -7.24 25.20 17.09
N GLY A 170 -6.62 26.38 16.99
CA GLY A 170 -5.71 26.90 18.01
C GLY A 170 -4.27 26.37 17.96
N ALA A 171 -3.93 25.54 16.98
CA ALA A 171 -2.54 25.11 16.77
C ALA A 171 -1.65 26.27 16.29
N ASP A 172 -0.37 26.21 16.65
CA ASP A 172 0.63 27.15 16.14
C ASP A 172 0.78 27.01 14.62
N ALA A 173 0.54 28.09 13.89
CA ALA A 173 0.64 28.12 12.44
C ALA A 173 2.03 27.71 11.93
N ALA A 174 3.10 28.01 12.69
CA ALA A 174 4.46 27.60 12.31
C ALA A 174 4.66 26.08 12.47
N ALA A 175 4.15 25.48 13.54
CA ALA A 175 4.14 24.03 13.73
C ALA A 175 3.33 23.31 12.65
N VAL A 176 2.13 23.80 12.33
CA VAL A 176 1.28 23.26 11.25
C VAL A 176 2.02 23.33 9.90
N ALA A 177 2.58 24.48 9.56
CA ALA A 177 3.33 24.66 8.31
C ALA A 177 4.56 23.72 8.25
N LYS A 178 5.27 23.53 9.36
CA LYS A 178 6.40 22.59 9.43
C LYS A 178 5.94 21.15 9.18
N ALA A 179 4.87 20.70 9.84
CA ALA A 179 4.30 19.37 9.67
C ALA A 179 3.83 19.14 8.22
N GLN A 180 3.09 20.09 7.64
CA GLN A 180 2.64 20.03 6.24
C GLN A 180 3.81 19.95 5.26
N ASN A 181 4.84 20.78 5.44
CA ASN A 181 6.03 20.77 4.59
C ASN A 181 6.76 19.41 4.64
N LEU A 182 6.92 18.82 5.83
CA LEU A 182 7.51 17.50 5.98
C LEU A 182 6.66 16.40 5.31
N THR A 183 5.33 16.46 5.44
CA THR A 183 4.41 15.57 4.73
C THR A 183 4.60 15.65 3.21
N LEU A 184 4.67 16.87 2.66
CA LEU A 184 4.88 17.07 1.23
C LEU A 184 6.25 16.59 0.76
N ASP A 185 7.30 16.89 1.52
CA ASP A 185 8.68 16.49 1.17
C ASP A 185 8.85 14.97 1.14
N MET A 186 8.23 14.26 2.09
CA MET A 186 8.30 12.80 2.16
C MET A 186 7.45 12.12 1.10
N TYR A 187 6.21 12.57 0.88
CA TYR A 187 5.22 11.80 0.10
C TYR A 187 4.93 12.34 -1.29
N VAL A 188 5.07 13.66 -1.50
CA VAL A 188 4.78 14.31 -2.79
C VAL A 188 6.06 14.53 -3.57
N HIS A 189 7.03 15.23 -2.98
CA HIS A 189 8.28 15.58 -3.66
C HIS A 189 9.31 14.45 -3.65
N ARG A 190 9.26 13.58 -2.62
CA ARG A 190 10.21 12.47 -2.41
C ARG A 190 11.66 12.95 -2.43
N THR A 191 11.90 14.17 -1.94
CA THR A 191 13.21 14.83 -1.91
C THR A 191 14.09 14.27 -0.80
N ARG A 192 13.49 13.72 0.26
CA ARG A 192 14.21 12.99 1.31
C ARG A 192 14.26 11.50 0.98
N SER A 193 15.43 11.01 0.56
CA SER A 193 15.65 9.59 0.30
C SER A 193 15.59 8.73 1.57
N ASP A 194 15.96 9.32 2.72
CA ASP A 194 15.91 8.72 4.05
C ASP A 194 15.09 9.65 4.96
N GLY A 195 13.75 9.65 4.79
CA GLY A 195 12.88 10.52 5.58
C GLY A 195 13.14 10.35 7.07
N ASP A 196 13.53 11.43 7.75
CA ASP A 196 13.65 11.46 9.21
C ASP A 196 12.25 11.35 9.82
N PHE A 197 11.77 10.11 9.96
CA PHE A 197 10.46 9.80 10.51
C PHE A 197 10.33 10.29 11.96
N ALA A 198 11.42 10.32 12.73
CA ALA A 198 11.40 10.87 14.09
C ALA A 198 11.05 12.36 14.04
N ALA A 199 11.81 13.16 13.28
CA ALA A 199 11.50 14.59 13.13
C ALA A 199 10.11 14.86 12.53
N TYR A 200 9.62 13.96 11.67
CA TYR A 200 8.26 14.04 11.14
C TYR A 200 7.21 13.75 12.20
N LEU A 201 7.34 12.68 12.97
CA LEU A 201 6.42 12.35 14.06
C LEU A 201 6.42 13.42 15.15
N GLU A 202 7.59 13.98 15.49
CA GLU A 202 7.71 15.11 16.41
C GLU A 202 6.95 16.35 15.90
N ALA A 203 7.05 16.64 14.59
CA ALA A 203 6.31 17.75 14.00
C ALA A 203 4.79 17.52 14.02
N ILE A 204 4.32 16.28 13.86
CA ILE A 204 2.90 15.94 13.99
C ILE A 204 2.45 16.10 15.44
N LEU A 205 3.21 15.55 16.40
CA LEU A 205 2.92 15.63 17.83
C LEU A 205 2.92 17.07 18.37
N ALA A 206 3.75 17.94 17.79
CA ALA A 206 3.75 19.37 18.13
C ALA A 206 2.48 20.11 17.69
N VAL A 207 1.69 19.54 16.78
CA VAL A 207 0.41 20.09 16.34
C VAL A 207 -0.75 19.49 17.13
N ASP A 208 -0.96 18.18 17.02
CA ASP A 208 -2.05 17.46 17.71
C ASP A 208 -1.76 15.94 17.74
N HIS A 209 -1.99 15.32 18.91
CA HIS A 209 -1.79 13.88 19.10
C HIS A 209 -2.80 13.03 18.32
N SER A 210 -4.03 13.51 18.09
CA SER A 210 -5.09 12.78 17.38
C SER A 210 -4.74 12.47 15.93
N ILE A 211 -3.91 13.30 15.29
CA ILE A 211 -3.45 13.15 13.89
C ILE A 211 -2.45 11.99 13.76
N LEU A 212 -1.77 11.63 14.85
CA LEU A 212 -0.74 10.60 14.87
C LEU A 212 -1.24 9.28 14.27
N VAL A 213 -2.47 8.88 14.58
CA VAL A 213 -3.05 7.62 14.10
C VAL A 213 -3.21 7.63 12.57
N SER A 214 -3.74 8.71 11.99
CA SER A 214 -3.86 8.87 10.54
C SER A 214 -2.49 8.91 9.87
N CYS A 215 -1.51 9.57 10.50
CA CYS A 215 -0.12 9.60 10.05
C CYS A 215 0.52 8.21 10.04
N LEU A 216 0.41 7.46 11.14
CA LEU A 216 0.93 6.09 11.26
C LEU A 216 0.25 5.14 10.27
N ARG A 217 -1.06 5.27 10.03
CA ARG A 217 -1.75 4.51 8.98
C ARG A 217 -1.19 4.82 7.60
N MET A 218 -0.95 6.09 7.29
CA MET A 218 -0.35 6.51 6.02
C MET A 218 1.07 5.91 5.85
N ILE A 219 1.88 5.94 6.91
CA ILE A 219 3.25 5.43 6.92
C ILE A 219 3.30 3.88 6.84
N LEU A 220 2.67 3.20 7.79
CA LEU A 220 2.87 1.77 8.10
C LEU A 220 1.95 0.82 7.32
N ARG A 221 0.73 1.26 6.99
CA ARG A 221 -0.17 0.46 6.15
C ARG A 221 0.37 0.39 4.73
N LYS A 222 1.00 1.47 4.28
CA LYS A 222 1.39 1.76 2.90
C LYS A 222 0.20 1.57 1.97
N ASP A 223 -0.86 2.34 2.22
CA ASP A 223 -1.88 2.74 1.23
C ASP A 223 -1.25 3.51 0.05
N THR A 224 0.08 3.45 -0.19
CA THR A 224 0.83 4.15 -1.24
C THR A 224 1.43 3.22 -2.29
N SER A 225 1.14 1.92 -2.22
CA SER A 225 1.50 1.03 -3.30
C SER A 225 0.38 0.04 -3.65
N PRO A 226 -0.12 0.06 -4.90
CA PRO A 226 -0.57 -1.16 -5.52
C PRO A 226 0.72 -1.96 -5.78
N VAL A 227 1.31 -2.57 -4.75
CA VAL A 227 2.24 -3.68 -5.02
C VAL A 227 1.29 -4.84 -5.26
N PRO A 228 1.02 -5.22 -6.53
CA PRO A 228 0.45 -6.52 -6.73
C PRO A 228 1.45 -7.52 -6.14
N ASP A 229 0.91 -8.39 -5.28
CA ASP A 229 1.41 -9.52 -4.50
C ASP A 229 2.75 -10.26 -4.83
N HIS A 230 3.69 -9.73 -5.61
CA HIS A 230 4.79 -10.52 -6.18
C HIS A 230 6.20 -9.92 -6.06
N ARG A 231 6.41 -8.77 -5.39
CA ARG A 231 7.76 -8.20 -5.23
C ARG A 231 8.26 -8.27 -3.79
N HIS A 232 8.89 -9.39 -3.44
CA HIS A 232 9.51 -9.65 -2.14
C HIS A 232 10.40 -8.48 -1.67
N ASP A 233 11.26 -7.94 -2.55
CA ASP A 233 12.17 -6.81 -2.24
C ASP A 233 11.45 -5.56 -1.73
N GLN A 234 10.26 -5.26 -2.25
CA GLN A 234 9.50 -4.07 -1.84
C GLN A 234 8.87 -4.25 -0.46
N ILE A 235 8.47 -5.48 -0.13
CA ILE A 235 7.96 -5.83 1.19
C ILE A 235 9.11 -5.78 2.20
N GLN A 236 10.29 -6.28 1.83
CA GLN A 236 11.48 -6.24 2.67
C GLN A 236 11.91 -4.80 2.99
N ALA A 237 11.97 -3.93 1.98
CA ALA A 237 12.27 -2.51 2.19
C ALA A 237 11.24 -1.86 3.12
N HIS A 238 9.94 -2.15 2.92
CA HIS A 238 8.90 -1.62 3.81
C HIS A 238 9.04 -2.11 5.25
N ILE A 239 9.38 -3.37 5.49
CA ILE A 239 9.62 -3.88 6.84
C ILE A 239 10.81 -3.15 7.46
N ALA A 240 11.90 -3.00 6.73
CA ALA A 240 13.09 -2.28 7.20
C ALA A 240 12.79 -0.81 7.55
N ASP A 241 11.95 -0.13 6.76
CA ASP A 241 11.54 1.25 7.02
C ASP A 241 10.57 1.35 8.21
N ALA A 242 9.71 0.35 8.42
CA ALA A 242 8.68 0.36 9.46
C ALA A 242 9.23 0.03 10.86
N THR A 243 10.23 -0.84 10.97
CA THR A 243 10.77 -1.27 12.28
C THR A 243 11.20 -0.09 13.18
N PRO A 244 12.02 0.87 12.70
CA PRO A 244 12.42 2.03 13.51
C PRO A 244 11.25 2.88 14.01
N ILE A 245 10.14 2.88 13.29
CA ILE A 245 8.95 3.67 13.64
C ILE A 245 8.25 3.05 14.85
N PHE A 246 8.13 1.72 14.89
CA PHE A 246 7.61 1.01 16.07
C PHE A 246 8.51 1.18 17.29
N GLU A 247 9.84 1.13 17.11
CA GLU A 247 10.80 1.41 18.19
C GLU A 247 10.67 2.83 18.72
N TYR A 248 10.56 3.82 17.83
CA TYR A 248 10.33 5.21 18.20
C TYR A 248 9.03 5.36 19.00
N CYS A 249 7.92 4.82 18.50
CA CYS A 249 6.63 4.93 19.18
C CYS A 249 6.65 4.26 20.57
N SER A 250 7.29 3.10 20.70
CA SER A 250 7.46 2.42 21.98
C SER A 250 8.28 3.26 22.97
N LYS A 251 9.41 3.82 22.52
CA LYS A 251 10.32 4.65 23.34
C LYS A 251 9.70 5.97 23.79
N HIS A 252 8.82 6.55 22.96
CA HIS A 252 8.17 7.83 23.20
C HIS A 252 6.75 7.69 23.75
N ASP A 253 6.38 6.50 24.21
CA ASP A 253 5.12 6.23 24.88
C ASP A 253 3.87 6.55 24.03
N LEU A 254 3.99 6.38 22.71
CA LEU A 254 2.93 6.69 21.76
C LEU A 254 1.97 5.51 21.60
N GLU A 255 0.66 5.79 21.55
CA GLU A 255 -0.35 4.77 21.27
C GLU A 255 -0.33 4.36 19.79
N ILE A 256 -0.38 3.04 19.54
CA ILE A 256 -0.43 2.50 18.18
C ILE A 256 -1.66 1.59 18.06
N PRO A 257 -2.52 1.81 17.06
CA PRO A 257 -3.64 0.92 16.80
C PRO A 257 -3.17 -0.51 16.49
N PRO A 258 -3.82 -1.56 17.07
CA PRO A 258 -3.38 -2.95 16.89
C PRO A 258 -3.42 -3.41 15.44
N GLU A 259 -4.26 -2.83 14.59
CA GLU A 259 -4.31 -3.17 13.16
C GLU A 259 -2.97 -2.92 12.46
N LEU A 260 -2.19 -1.91 12.88
CA LEU A 260 -0.90 -1.60 12.28
C LEU A 260 0.13 -2.69 12.57
N PHE A 261 0.11 -3.26 13.78
CA PHE A 261 0.87 -4.46 14.13
C PHE A 261 0.43 -5.67 13.31
N THR A 262 -0.88 -5.91 13.19
CA THR A 262 -1.41 -6.99 12.34
C THR A 262 -0.84 -6.91 10.93
N TRP A 263 -0.91 -5.74 10.28
CA TRP A 263 -0.38 -5.55 8.93
C TRP A 263 1.12 -5.77 8.83
N TYR A 264 1.89 -5.25 9.79
CA TYR A 264 3.33 -5.45 9.83
C TYR A 264 3.68 -6.94 9.94
N PHE A 265 3.07 -7.66 10.88
CA PHE A 265 3.35 -9.08 11.06
C PHE A 265 2.94 -9.91 9.85
N LEU A 266 1.80 -9.64 9.22
CA LEU A 266 1.41 -10.34 7.98
C LEU A 266 2.43 -10.14 6.85
N LYS A 267 3.06 -8.96 6.75
CA LYS A 267 4.17 -8.71 5.81
C LYS A 267 5.40 -9.55 6.17
N CYS A 268 5.79 -9.62 7.45
CA CYS A 268 6.89 -10.46 7.92
C CYS A 268 6.67 -11.94 7.59
N LYS A 269 5.49 -12.48 7.93
CA LYS A 269 5.10 -13.88 7.67
C LYS A 269 5.26 -14.24 6.19
N ARG A 270 4.82 -13.34 5.31
CA ARG A 270 4.79 -13.57 3.87
C ARG A 270 6.17 -13.73 3.25
N ILE A 271 7.16 -12.98 3.73
CA ILE A 271 8.53 -13.02 3.19
C ILE A 271 9.52 -13.71 4.13
N HIS A 272 9.03 -14.36 5.19
CA HIS A 272 9.84 -14.96 6.25
C HIS A 272 10.88 -14.00 6.84
N ALA A 273 10.51 -12.72 7.01
CA ALA A 273 11.36 -11.75 7.71
C ALA A 273 11.19 -11.90 9.23
N SER A 274 12.28 -11.74 9.98
CA SER A 274 12.25 -11.79 11.44
C SER A 274 11.36 -10.66 11.99
N PRO A 275 10.31 -10.98 12.77
CA PRO A 275 9.47 -9.99 13.41
C PRO A 275 9.97 -9.60 14.81
N SER A 276 11.06 -10.23 15.30
CA SER A 276 11.52 -10.21 16.69
C SER A 276 11.49 -8.83 17.35
N ILE A 277 12.18 -7.85 16.75
CA ILE A 277 12.26 -6.47 17.26
C ILE A 277 10.87 -5.89 17.50
N VAL A 278 9.99 -5.93 16.50
CA VAL A 278 8.66 -5.33 16.59
C VAL A 278 7.73 -6.14 17.50
N VAL A 279 7.92 -7.46 17.63
CA VAL A 279 7.19 -8.25 18.63
C VAL A 279 7.60 -7.87 20.05
N THR A 280 8.88 -7.66 20.31
CA THR A 280 9.34 -7.15 21.62
C THR A 280 8.75 -5.78 21.93
N GLN A 281 8.71 -4.87 20.95
CA GLN A 281 8.04 -3.58 21.12
C GLN A 281 6.54 -3.75 21.34
N PHE A 282 5.88 -4.62 20.59
CA PHE A 282 4.45 -4.92 20.75
C PHE A 282 4.15 -5.41 22.18
N LEU A 283 4.91 -6.37 22.70
CA LEU A 283 4.76 -6.89 24.06
C LEU A 283 4.99 -5.81 25.13
N ALA A 284 6.03 -4.98 24.98
CA ALA A 284 6.32 -3.88 25.89
C ALA A 284 5.22 -2.81 25.88
N MET A 285 4.68 -2.47 24.72
CA MET A 285 3.61 -1.50 24.61
C MET A 285 2.28 -2.03 25.15
N MET A 286 2.02 -3.33 25.02
CA MET A 286 0.85 -3.98 25.62
C MET A 286 0.93 -4.01 27.14
N SER A 287 2.09 -4.33 27.73
CA SER A 287 2.25 -4.31 29.19
C SER A 287 2.13 -2.89 29.76
N ALA A 288 2.50 -1.87 28.97
CA ALA A 288 2.28 -0.47 29.29
C ALA A 288 0.86 0.05 29.00
N GLY A 289 -0.05 -0.79 28.47
CA GLY A 289 -1.44 -0.41 28.17
C GLY A 289 -1.61 0.52 26.95
N ARG A 290 -0.59 0.65 26.09
CA ARG A 290 -0.56 1.58 24.93
C ARG A 290 -1.06 0.96 23.63
N VAL A 291 -1.32 -0.34 23.65
CA VAL A 291 -1.88 -1.08 22.52
C VAL A 291 -2.99 -1.96 23.07
N SER A 292 -4.20 -1.79 22.54
CA SER A 292 -5.33 -2.64 22.90
C SER A 292 -5.07 -4.07 22.43
N LEU A 293 -5.32 -5.03 23.32
CA LEU A 293 -5.20 -6.45 23.02
C LEU A 293 -6.14 -6.86 21.87
N SER A 294 -5.62 -7.57 20.87
CA SER A 294 -6.37 -7.98 19.68
C SER A 294 -5.93 -9.35 19.19
N VAL A 295 -6.89 -10.24 18.96
CA VAL A 295 -6.66 -11.59 18.39
C VAL A 295 -5.88 -11.49 17.09
N ALA A 296 -6.27 -10.58 16.20
CA ALA A 296 -5.64 -10.43 14.90
C ALA A 296 -4.17 -10.04 15.00
N ALA A 297 -3.82 -9.10 15.89
CA ALA A 297 -2.44 -8.67 16.10
C ALA A 297 -1.60 -9.78 16.76
N CYS A 298 -2.08 -10.36 17.86
CA CYS A 298 -1.39 -11.43 18.57
C CYS A 298 -1.14 -12.65 17.68
N MET A 299 -2.16 -13.12 16.96
CA MET A 299 -2.03 -14.32 16.14
C MET A 299 -1.18 -14.07 14.90
N SER A 300 -1.25 -12.87 14.31
CA SER A 300 -0.33 -12.51 13.22
C SER A 300 1.12 -12.53 13.70
N ALA A 301 1.42 -11.97 14.89
CA ALA A 301 2.75 -12.05 15.49
C ALA A 301 3.21 -13.50 15.71
N VAL A 302 2.36 -14.33 16.33
CA VAL A 302 2.61 -15.77 16.55
C VAL A 302 2.98 -16.46 15.23
N HIS A 303 2.18 -16.29 14.18
CA HIS A 303 2.47 -16.93 12.89
C HIS A 303 3.73 -16.42 12.21
N SER A 304 4.06 -15.13 12.36
CA SER A 304 5.29 -14.57 11.84
C SER A 304 6.51 -15.16 12.54
N CYS A 305 6.49 -15.25 13.88
CA CYS A 305 7.53 -15.89 14.66
C CYS A 305 7.71 -17.37 14.30
N ILE A 306 6.60 -18.12 14.18
CA ILE A 306 6.62 -19.52 13.72
C ILE A 306 7.29 -19.64 12.34
N GLY A 307 6.96 -18.73 11.42
CA GLY A 307 7.50 -18.72 10.05
C GLY A 307 9.02 -18.55 9.98
N VAL A 308 9.64 -17.98 11.02
CA VAL A 308 11.10 -17.81 11.15
C VAL A 308 11.71 -18.65 12.27
N ARG A 309 10.95 -19.60 12.85
CA ARG A 309 11.35 -20.49 13.95
C ARG A 309 11.68 -19.81 15.28
N GLU A 310 11.17 -18.61 15.51
CA GLU A 310 11.24 -17.89 16.80
C GLU A 310 10.14 -18.39 17.75
N ASN A 311 10.11 -19.70 18.03
CA ASN A 311 9.01 -20.34 18.76
C ASN A 311 8.85 -19.83 20.20
N GLN A 312 9.96 -19.44 20.85
CA GLN A 312 9.92 -18.91 22.21
C GLN A 312 9.19 -17.55 22.27
N LEU A 313 9.50 -16.67 21.32
CA LEU A 313 8.83 -15.38 21.24
C LEU A 313 7.36 -15.51 20.85
N ALA A 314 7.04 -16.47 19.98
CA ALA A 314 5.66 -16.82 19.66
C ALA A 314 4.88 -17.25 20.91
N ILE A 315 5.48 -18.04 21.82
CA ILE A 315 4.76 -18.52 23.00
C ILE A 315 4.54 -17.40 24.03
N GLU A 316 5.45 -16.44 24.11
CA GLU A 316 5.27 -15.23 24.93
C GLU A 316 4.07 -14.41 24.47
N VAL A 317 3.94 -14.16 23.16
CA VAL A 317 2.76 -13.47 22.60
C VAL A 317 1.47 -14.25 22.88
N LEU A 318 1.51 -15.57 22.74
CA LEU A 318 0.36 -16.42 23.01
C LEU A 318 -0.07 -16.38 24.49
N ARG A 319 0.88 -16.33 25.44
CA ARG A 319 0.57 -16.18 26.86
C ARG A 319 -0.15 -14.87 27.14
N VAL A 320 0.28 -13.77 26.52
CA VAL A 320 -0.40 -12.47 26.65
C VAL A 320 -1.82 -12.54 26.07
N ALA A 321 -2.00 -13.18 24.91
CA ALA A 321 -3.33 -13.38 24.32
C ALA A 321 -4.27 -14.18 25.22
N LEU A 322 -3.78 -15.24 25.87
CA LEU A 322 -4.56 -16.06 26.80
C LEU A 322 -4.88 -15.32 28.11
N ALA A 323 -3.92 -14.55 28.63
CA ALA A 323 -4.07 -13.81 29.88
C ALA A 323 -5.16 -12.72 29.78
N GLY A 324 -5.31 -12.10 28.62
CA GLY A 324 -6.40 -11.14 28.39
C GLY A 324 -7.67 -11.75 27.81
N ASP A 325 -7.87 -13.06 27.99
CA ASP A 325 -9.11 -13.78 27.68
C ASP A 325 -9.66 -13.55 26.27
N LEU A 326 -8.76 -13.46 25.28
CA LEU A 326 -9.16 -13.21 23.90
C LEU A 326 -10.05 -14.35 23.34
N PRO A 327 -11.07 -14.03 22.52
CA PRO A 327 -11.93 -15.04 21.90
C PRO A 327 -11.13 -15.82 20.84
N MET A 328 -10.69 -17.02 21.22
CA MET A 328 -9.97 -17.94 20.35
C MET A 328 -10.95 -18.91 19.68
N ASP A 329 -10.61 -19.33 18.47
CA ASP A 329 -11.31 -20.39 17.74
C ASP A 329 -10.44 -21.66 17.69
N GLN A 330 -10.99 -22.71 17.07
CA GLN A 330 -10.31 -24.00 16.88
C GLN A 330 -8.91 -23.85 16.24
N TRP A 331 -8.74 -22.94 15.29
CA TRP A 331 -7.48 -22.77 14.57
C TRP A 331 -6.40 -22.12 15.45
N HIS A 332 -6.80 -21.18 16.29
CA HIS A 332 -5.93 -20.58 17.31
C HIS A 332 -5.44 -21.64 18.31
N TYR A 333 -6.35 -22.48 18.84
CA TYR A 333 -5.98 -23.58 19.73
C TYR A 333 -5.03 -24.59 19.09
N ASN A 334 -5.27 -24.97 17.83
CA ASN A 334 -4.39 -25.88 17.10
C ASN A 334 -2.97 -25.32 16.96
N THR A 335 -2.87 -24.02 16.64
CA THR A 335 -1.58 -23.32 16.55
C THR A 335 -0.88 -23.28 17.90
N ALA A 336 -1.63 -22.95 18.96
CA ALA A 336 -1.14 -22.86 20.32
C ALA A 336 -0.59 -24.21 20.83
N LEU A 337 -1.36 -25.29 20.69
CA LEU A 337 -0.95 -26.64 21.08
C LEU A 337 0.27 -27.11 20.29
N TRP A 338 0.30 -26.87 18.97
CA TRP A 338 1.47 -27.18 18.15
C TRP A 338 2.71 -26.42 18.63
N LEU A 339 2.55 -25.15 19.02
CA LEU A 339 3.66 -24.33 19.50
C LEU A 339 4.19 -24.82 20.86
N CYS A 340 3.32 -25.23 21.78
CA CYS A 340 3.74 -25.88 23.03
C CYS A 340 4.56 -27.15 22.74
N SER A 341 4.18 -27.91 21.72
CA SER A 341 4.92 -29.09 21.28
C SER A 341 6.28 -28.76 20.65
N LYS A 342 6.58 -27.49 20.34
CA LYS A 342 7.89 -27.06 19.83
C LYS A 342 8.76 -26.40 20.90
N THR A 343 8.16 -25.98 21.99
CA THR A 343 8.81 -25.28 23.11
C THR A 343 8.88 -26.14 24.37
N THR A 344 8.33 -27.35 24.34
CA THR A 344 8.28 -28.30 25.46
C THR A 344 7.53 -27.78 26.69
N ASP A 345 6.63 -26.80 26.51
CA ASP A 345 5.79 -26.26 27.59
C ASP A 345 4.54 -27.13 27.78
N SER A 346 4.73 -28.28 28.42
CA SER A 346 3.66 -29.27 28.65
C SER A 346 2.55 -28.75 29.56
N HIS A 347 2.86 -27.88 30.53
CA HIS A 347 1.88 -27.29 31.42
C HIS A 347 0.92 -26.36 30.66
N MET A 348 1.46 -25.48 29.80
CA MET A 348 0.63 -24.62 28.96
C MET A 348 -0.20 -25.43 27.96
N ALA A 349 0.36 -26.50 27.38
CA ALA A 349 -0.39 -27.38 26.48
C ALA A 349 -1.60 -28.02 27.17
N LEU A 350 -1.41 -28.54 28.39
CA LEU A 350 -2.49 -29.14 29.18
C LEU A 350 -3.56 -28.10 29.56
N ALA A 351 -3.14 -26.90 29.98
CA ALA A 351 -4.06 -25.80 30.30
C ALA A 351 -4.88 -25.38 29.06
N LEU A 352 -4.25 -25.27 27.90
CA LEU A 352 -4.91 -24.98 26.62
C LEU A 352 -5.92 -26.06 26.23
N PHE A 353 -5.54 -27.33 26.32
CA PHE A 353 -6.42 -28.46 26.01
C PHE A 353 -7.65 -28.47 26.94
N ASN A 354 -7.44 -28.30 28.24
CA ASN A 354 -8.54 -28.24 29.21
C ASN A 354 -9.46 -27.06 28.94
N ARG A 355 -8.91 -25.88 28.65
CA ARG A 355 -9.70 -24.69 28.30
C ARG A 355 -10.52 -24.92 27.04
N MET A 356 -9.93 -25.48 25.99
CA MET A 356 -10.64 -25.81 24.74
C MET A 356 -11.79 -26.78 25.00
N ARG A 357 -11.54 -27.87 25.75
CA ARG A 357 -12.54 -28.88 26.11
C ARG A 357 -13.72 -28.29 26.89
N LEU A 358 -13.46 -27.33 27.78
CA LEU A 358 -14.50 -26.67 28.57
C LEU A 358 -15.25 -25.58 27.78
N THR A 359 -14.80 -25.23 26.58
CA THR A 359 -15.43 -24.20 25.76
C THR A 359 -16.37 -24.86 24.75
N GLU A 360 -17.66 -24.89 25.05
CA GLU A 360 -18.69 -25.59 24.25
C GLU A 360 -18.75 -25.17 22.77
N SER A 361 -18.39 -23.92 22.47
CA SER A 361 -18.42 -23.39 21.10
C SER A 361 -17.26 -23.87 20.22
N ILE A 362 -16.27 -24.58 20.78
CA ILE A 362 -15.04 -24.95 20.07
C ILE A 362 -14.91 -26.47 20.00
N ALA A 363 -15.32 -27.05 18.87
CA ALA A 363 -15.10 -28.46 18.60
C ALA A 363 -13.61 -28.75 18.28
N PRO A 364 -13.05 -29.91 18.67
CA PRO A 364 -11.73 -30.35 18.21
C PRO A 364 -11.75 -30.81 16.75
N SER A 365 -10.55 -30.94 16.17
CA SER A 365 -10.31 -31.48 14.82
C SER A 365 -9.21 -32.52 14.87
N GLU A 366 -8.97 -33.24 13.76
CA GLU A 366 -7.79 -34.10 13.58
C GLU A 366 -6.48 -33.35 13.88
N LYS A 367 -6.37 -32.08 13.45
CA LYS A 367 -5.21 -31.23 13.77
C LYS A 367 -5.04 -30.99 15.27
N THR A 368 -6.14 -30.91 16.01
CA THR A 368 -6.13 -30.80 17.48
C THR A 368 -5.57 -32.09 18.08
N LEU A 369 -6.04 -33.26 17.62
CA LEU A 369 -5.56 -34.57 18.07
C LEU A 369 -4.06 -34.71 17.81
N THR A 370 -3.62 -34.48 16.57
CA THR A 370 -2.20 -34.46 16.20
C THR A 370 -1.38 -33.57 17.14
N ALA A 371 -1.82 -32.34 17.41
CA ALA A 371 -1.07 -31.42 18.28
C ALA A 371 -1.02 -31.89 19.74
N VAL A 372 -2.11 -32.47 20.26
CA VAL A 372 -2.14 -33.05 21.62
C VAL A 372 -1.20 -34.25 21.73
N LEU A 373 -1.21 -35.16 20.76
CA LEU A 373 -0.32 -36.32 20.74
C LEU A 373 1.16 -35.92 20.68
N LEU A 374 1.49 -34.87 19.93
CA LEU A 374 2.85 -34.32 19.91
C LEU A 374 3.31 -33.83 21.28
N ASN A 375 2.41 -33.25 22.08
CA ASN A 375 2.74 -32.82 23.45
C ASN A 375 2.83 -34.02 24.41
N LEU A 376 1.88 -34.97 24.33
CA LEU A 376 1.90 -36.21 25.14
C LEU A 376 3.17 -37.02 24.94
N ARG A 377 3.70 -37.07 23.72
CA ARG A 377 4.97 -37.75 23.43
C ARG A 377 6.17 -37.10 24.14
N GLN A 378 6.10 -35.81 24.42
CA GLN A 378 7.17 -35.10 25.14
C GLN A 378 7.05 -35.27 26.64
N SER A 379 5.83 -35.21 27.17
CA SER A 379 5.55 -35.42 28.58
C SER A 379 4.10 -35.86 28.77
N THR A 380 3.92 -36.97 29.48
CA THR A 380 2.60 -37.46 29.91
C THR A 380 2.22 -36.97 31.30
N THR A 381 3.09 -36.20 31.97
CA THR A 381 2.86 -35.70 33.32
C THR A 381 1.63 -34.79 33.37
N GLY A 382 0.65 -35.13 34.21
CA GLY A 382 -0.59 -34.36 34.38
C GLY A 382 -1.66 -34.60 33.31
N TRP A 383 -1.35 -35.34 32.24
CA TRP A 383 -2.34 -35.69 31.23
C TRP A 383 -3.15 -36.92 31.67
N ASP A 384 -4.47 -36.80 31.65
CA ASP A 384 -5.39 -37.92 31.80
C ASP A 384 -5.74 -38.49 30.41
N LEU A 385 -4.94 -39.45 29.94
CA LEU A 385 -5.05 -40.01 28.59
C LEU A 385 -6.43 -40.63 28.30
N PRO A 386 -7.07 -41.40 29.20
CA PRO A 386 -8.47 -41.81 29.05
C PRO A 386 -9.41 -40.64 28.78
N THR A 387 -9.31 -39.54 29.53
CA THR A 387 -10.15 -38.35 29.34
C THR A 387 -9.88 -37.67 28.00
N VAL A 388 -8.61 -37.58 27.58
CA VAL A 388 -8.23 -37.03 26.28
C VAL A 388 -8.86 -37.85 25.14
N LEU A 389 -8.73 -39.18 25.18
CA LEU A 389 -9.26 -40.07 24.16
C LEU A 389 -10.80 -40.05 24.12
N ALA A 390 -11.45 -40.05 25.29
CA ALA A 390 -12.90 -39.93 25.38
C ALA A 390 -13.42 -38.63 24.76
N TYR A 391 -12.72 -37.51 24.98
CA TYR A 391 -13.07 -36.22 24.37
C TYR A 391 -13.02 -36.28 22.84
N PHE A 392 -11.93 -36.81 22.25
CA PHE A 392 -11.85 -36.93 20.79
C PHE A 392 -12.87 -37.93 20.21
N ALA A 393 -13.16 -39.02 20.92
CA ALA A 393 -14.19 -39.98 20.53
C ALA A 393 -15.60 -39.37 20.57
N GLN A 394 -15.92 -38.57 21.60
CA GLN A 394 -17.20 -37.84 21.72
C GLN A 394 -17.42 -36.91 20.52
N HIS A 395 -16.36 -36.29 20.02
CA HIS A 395 -16.39 -35.43 18.83
C HIS A 395 -16.18 -36.19 17.51
N GLN A 396 -16.20 -37.53 17.53
CA GLN A 396 -16.07 -38.40 16.36
C GLN A 396 -14.79 -38.17 15.55
N ILE A 397 -13.71 -37.73 16.21
CA ILE A 397 -12.41 -37.54 15.57
C ILE A 397 -11.72 -38.90 15.47
N LYS A 398 -11.66 -39.45 14.25
CA LYS A 398 -10.98 -40.72 13.97
C LYS A 398 -9.47 -40.48 13.86
N PRO A 399 -8.62 -41.18 14.63
CA PRO A 399 -7.17 -41.11 14.45
C PRO A 399 -6.75 -41.61 13.07
N THR A 400 -5.87 -40.86 12.42
CA THR A 400 -5.13 -41.33 11.24
C THR A 400 -4.15 -42.46 11.62
N SER A 401 -3.65 -43.19 10.62
CA SER A 401 -2.63 -44.24 10.83
C SER A 401 -1.38 -43.71 11.57
N TRP A 402 -0.99 -42.46 11.28
CA TRP A 402 0.13 -41.81 11.96
C TRP A 402 -0.20 -41.52 13.43
N GLU A 403 -1.38 -40.94 13.72
CA GLU A 403 -1.82 -40.65 15.09
C GLU A 403 -1.98 -41.92 15.92
N TYR A 404 -2.53 -42.98 15.33
CA TYR A 404 -2.65 -44.29 15.96
C TYR A 404 -1.26 -44.86 16.33
N SER A 405 -0.28 -44.73 15.43
CA SER A 405 1.09 -45.17 15.71
C SER A 405 1.72 -44.37 16.87
N GLN A 406 1.47 -43.05 16.92
CA GLN A 406 1.91 -42.22 18.05
C GLN A 406 1.22 -42.60 19.37
N LEU A 407 -0.07 -42.93 19.33
CA LEU A 407 -0.79 -43.40 20.51
C LEU A 407 -0.22 -44.71 21.07
N VAL A 408 0.12 -45.67 20.21
CA VAL A 408 0.76 -46.92 20.63
C VAL A 408 2.13 -46.66 21.26
N GLU A 409 2.94 -45.77 20.68
CA GLU A 409 4.22 -45.33 21.25
C GLU A 409 4.05 -44.68 22.63
N ILE A 410 3.07 -43.79 22.80
CA ILE A 410 2.77 -43.15 24.09
C ILE A 410 2.30 -44.18 25.13
N LEU A 411 1.38 -45.08 24.77
CA LEU A 411 0.84 -46.08 25.68
C LEU A 411 1.89 -47.10 26.12
N SER A 412 2.73 -47.57 25.20
CA SER A 412 3.85 -48.48 25.50
C SER A 412 4.91 -47.86 26.43
N SER A 413 5.05 -46.53 26.41
CA SER A 413 5.99 -45.81 27.28
C SER A 413 5.38 -45.36 28.61
N THR A 414 4.07 -45.51 28.81
CA THR A 414 3.39 -45.22 30.09
C THR A 414 2.86 -46.50 30.76
N PRO A 415 3.69 -47.19 31.56
CA PRO A 415 3.37 -48.53 32.08
C PRO A 415 2.19 -48.59 33.07
N SER A 416 1.64 -47.45 33.49
CA SER A 416 0.58 -47.36 34.52
C SER A 416 -0.84 -47.18 33.98
N ILE A 417 -1.05 -47.08 32.66
CA ILE A 417 -2.37 -46.80 32.08
C ILE A 417 -3.00 -48.10 31.59
N ALA A 418 -4.18 -48.44 32.11
CA ALA A 418 -4.97 -49.55 31.59
C ALA A 418 -5.37 -49.26 30.14
N TYR A 419 -5.01 -50.15 29.22
CA TYR A 419 -5.28 -49.98 27.80
C TYR A 419 -6.79 -49.85 27.56
N PRO A 420 -7.29 -48.72 27.03
CA PRO A 420 -8.64 -48.69 26.50
C PRO A 420 -8.75 -49.70 25.36
N VAL A 421 -9.95 -50.21 25.09
CA VAL A 421 -10.18 -51.17 24.00
C VAL A 421 -9.84 -50.49 22.66
N MET A 422 -8.60 -50.67 22.20
CA MET A 422 -8.03 -50.02 21.02
C MET A 422 -8.83 -50.31 19.74
N GLU A 423 -9.62 -51.39 19.74
CA GLU A 423 -10.51 -51.75 18.63
C GLU A 423 -11.60 -50.72 18.37
N GLN A 424 -12.02 -49.95 19.38
CA GLN A 424 -13.00 -48.86 19.21
C GLN A 424 -12.42 -47.64 18.49
N LEU A 425 -11.08 -47.52 18.44
CA LEU A 425 -10.37 -46.43 17.79
C LEU A 425 -9.74 -46.83 16.45
N LYS A 426 -9.83 -48.11 16.05
CA LYS A 426 -9.35 -48.53 14.73
C LYS A 426 -10.17 -47.80 13.65
N PRO A 427 -9.52 -47.16 12.66
CA PRO A 427 -10.23 -46.68 11.49
C PRO A 427 -10.96 -47.88 10.87
N SER A 428 -12.27 -47.75 10.61
CA SER A 428 -13.02 -48.81 9.94
C SER A 428 -12.33 -49.17 8.62
N GLU A 429 -12.07 -50.45 8.36
CA GLU A 429 -11.37 -50.93 7.16
C GLU A 429 -11.99 -50.42 5.85
N THR A 430 -13.27 -50.02 5.88
CA THR A 430 -14.01 -49.41 4.77
C THR A 430 -13.55 -48.02 4.35
N ASP A 431 -12.82 -47.28 5.20
CA ASP A 431 -12.35 -45.90 4.93
C ASP A 431 -10.87 -45.85 4.50
N ALA A 432 -10.21 -46.98 4.29
CA ALA A 432 -8.86 -47.00 3.72
C ALA A 432 -8.90 -46.25 2.38
N PRO A 433 -8.10 -45.18 2.19
CA PRO A 433 -8.05 -44.48 0.91
C PRO A 433 -7.67 -45.51 -0.13
N ARG A 434 -8.61 -45.83 -1.03
CA ARG A 434 -8.33 -46.71 -2.16
C ARG A 434 -7.03 -46.19 -2.78
N PRO A 435 -6.01 -47.05 -2.98
CA PRO A 435 -4.76 -46.61 -3.61
C PRO A 435 -5.16 -45.84 -4.86
N PRO A 436 -4.62 -44.63 -5.09
CA PRO A 436 -5.10 -43.73 -6.12
C PRO A 436 -5.22 -44.57 -7.38
N THR A 437 -6.46 -44.85 -7.80
CA THR A 437 -6.70 -45.74 -8.93
C THR A 437 -5.93 -45.11 -10.05
N LYS A 438 -4.90 -45.80 -10.56
CA LYS A 438 -4.09 -45.37 -11.70
C LYS A 438 -5.04 -44.67 -12.64
N LYS A 439 -4.92 -43.34 -12.80
CA LYS A 439 -5.86 -42.52 -13.57
C LYS A 439 -6.17 -43.33 -14.83
N LYS A 440 -7.40 -43.87 -14.93
CA LYS A 440 -7.82 -44.56 -16.14
C LYS A 440 -7.50 -43.58 -17.26
N ALA A 441 -6.70 -44.02 -18.23
CA ALA A 441 -6.38 -43.20 -19.38
C ALA A 441 -7.71 -42.69 -19.92
N SER A 442 -7.94 -41.38 -19.81
CA SER A 442 -9.22 -40.79 -20.19
C SER A 442 -9.52 -41.25 -21.61
N THR A 443 -10.73 -41.77 -21.80
CA THR A 443 -11.12 -42.29 -23.11
C THR A 443 -11.00 -41.19 -24.17
N PRO A 444 -10.76 -41.52 -25.45
CA PRO A 444 -10.73 -40.50 -26.52
C PRO A 444 -11.98 -39.61 -26.53
N ALA A 445 -13.13 -40.16 -26.12
CA ALA A 445 -14.38 -39.43 -25.96
C ALA A 445 -14.35 -38.42 -24.81
N GLU A 446 -13.81 -38.78 -23.63
CA GLU A 446 -13.64 -37.83 -22.51
C GLU A 446 -12.61 -36.74 -22.83
N LYS A 447 -11.54 -37.07 -23.58
CA LYS A 447 -10.60 -36.04 -24.06
C LYS A 447 -11.26 -35.09 -25.06
N ALA A 448 -12.13 -35.59 -25.94
CA ALA A 448 -12.86 -34.76 -26.89
C ALA A 448 -13.88 -33.85 -26.20
N LEU A 449 -14.57 -34.35 -25.17
CA LEU A 449 -15.52 -33.56 -24.39
C LEU A 449 -14.82 -32.49 -23.55
N ALA A 450 -13.70 -32.83 -22.90
CA ALA A 450 -12.89 -31.86 -22.17
C ALA A 450 -12.25 -30.80 -23.09
N ALA A 451 -11.89 -31.16 -24.33
CA ALA A 451 -11.40 -30.22 -25.33
C ALA A 451 -12.52 -29.28 -25.84
N ALA A 452 -13.75 -29.79 -25.99
CA ALA A 452 -14.92 -29.00 -26.36
C ALA A 452 -15.31 -28.01 -25.26
N ASP A 453 -15.31 -28.45 -23.99
CA ASP A 453 -15.58 -27.59 -22.84
C ASP A 453 -14.48 -26.53 -22.65
N ALA A 454 -13.22 -26.90 -22.86
CA ALA A 454 -12.12 -25.94 -22.84
C ALA A 454 -12.24 -24.91 -23.97
N ALA A 455 -12.71 -25.29 -25.16
CA ALA A 455 -12.95 -24.37 -26.28
C ALA A 455 -14.14 -23.43 -26.02
N ALA A 456 -15.18 -23.88 -25.32
CA ALA A 456 -16.34 -23.06 -24.94
C ALA A 456 -16.00 -22.00 -23.87
N LEU A 457 -14.95 -22.22 -23.08
CA LEU A 457 -14.51 -21.30 -22.01
C LEU A 457 -13.43 -20.29 -22.45
N VAL A 458 -12.93 -20.37 -23.69
CA VAL A 458 -12.04 -19.35 -24.25
C VAL A 458 -12.86 -18.11 -24.60
N LYS A 459 -12.89 -17.13 -23.68
CA LYS A 459 -13.37 -15.78 -23.97
C LYS A 459 -12.67 -15.25 -25.23
N PRO A 460 -13.40 -14.57 -26.14
CA PRO A 460 -12.84 -14.12 -27.41
C PRO A 460 -11.60 -13.26 -27.15
N LYS A 461 -10.47 -13.70 -27.72
CA LYS A 461 -9.21 -12.97 -27.74
C LYS A 461 -9.51 -11.60 -28.35
N ARG A 462 -9.39 -10.55 -27.54
CA ARG A 462 -9.54 -9.16 -27.96
C ARG A 462 -8.60 -8.91 -29.12
N THR A 463 -9.14 -8.84 -30.33
CA THR A 463 -8.38 -8.58 -31.55
C THR A 463 -7.68 -7.25 -31.40
N SER A 464 -6.35 -7.29 -31.35
CA SER A 464 -5.55 -6.09 -31.53
C SER A 464 -5.87 -5.50 -32.88
N SER A 465 -6.27 -4.22 -32.87
CA SER A 465 -6.49 -3.43 -34.07
C SER A 465 -5.24 -3.49 -34.93
N THR A 466 -5.35 -4.17 -36.07
CA THR A 466 -4.41 -4.10 -37.17
C THR A 466 -4.39 -2.66 -37.67
N ARG A 467 -3.33 -1.95 -37.28
CA ARG A 467 -2.94 -0.66 -37.82
C ARG A 467 -2.69 -0.83 -39.32
N THR A 468 -3.68 -0.46 -40.12
CA THR A 468 -3.58 -0.36 -41.58
C THR A 468 -2.51 0.66 -41.95
N HIS A 469 -1.37 0.16 -42.44
CA HIS A 469 -0.38 0.97 -43.13
C HIS A 469 -0.96 1.47 -44.44
N ARG A 470 -1.05 2.80 -44.58
CA ARG A 470 -1.36 3.49 -45.82
C ARG A 470 -0.09 3.56 -46.70
N PRO A 471 -0.15 3.30 -48.01
CA PRO A 471 1.03 3.36 -48.87
C PRO A 471 1.42 4.83 -49.08
N ARG A 472 2.70 5.13 -48.87
CA ARG A 472 3.31 6.42 -49.16
C ARG A 472 3.86 6.35 -50.58
N SER A 473 3.26 7.14 -51.46
CA SER A 473 3.66 7.33 -52.85
C SER A 473 5.09 7.86 -52.96
N ALA A 474 5.80 7.33 -53.96
CA ALA A 474 7.17 7.65 -54.31
C ALA A 474 7.32 9.00 -55.02
N SER A 475 8.44 9.67 -54.72
CA SER A 475 9.22 10.52 -55.62
C SER A 475 10.65 10.51 -55.05
N SER A 476 11.55 9.69 -55.61
CA SER A 476 12.53 10.12 -56.62
C SER A 476 13.50 11.18 -56.08
N GLU A 477 14.72 10.78 -55.69
CA GLU A 477 15.91 11.02 -56.52
C GLU A 477 17.20 10.47 -55.86
N ALA A 478 18.16 10.20 -56.74
CA ALA A 478 19.34 9.39 -56.54
C ALA A 478 20.41 10.02 -55.64
N ARG A 479 21.16 9.19 -54.92
CA ARG A 479 22.63 9.24 -54.93
C ARG A 479 23.24 7.95 -54.41
N ARG A 480 24.04 7.34 -55.28
CA ARG A 480 24.95 6.24 -55.00
C ARG A 480 26.10 6.74 -54.10
N ASP A 481 26.57 5.86 -53.22
CA ASP A 481 27.96 5.38 -53.15
C ASP A 481 28.45 5.10 -51.71
N ALA A 482 29.31 4.09 -51.64
CA ALA A 482 30.27 3.75 -50.59
C ALA A 482 29.76 3.06 -49.31
N TYR A 483 29.74 1.73 -49.43
CA TYR A 483 29.91 0.75 -48.36
C TYR A 483 31.29 0.91 -47.69
N ASN A 484 31.36 1.04 -46.36
CA ASN A 484 32.61 0.88 -45.60
C ASN A 484 32.33 0.29 -44.20
N PRO A 485 32.75 -0.96 -43.89
CA PRO A 485 32.46 -1.61 -42.62
C PRO A 485 33.70 -1.63 -41.71
N HIS A 486 33.99 -0.55 -40.99
CA HIS A 486 34.93 -0.58 -39.87
C HIS A 486 34.54 0.43 -38.78
N SER A 487 33.83 -0.04 -37.74
CA SER A 487 34.02 0.43 -36.36
C SER A 487 33.25 -0.47 -35.39
N ARG A 488 33.91 -1.53 -34.92
CA ARG A 488 33.53 -2.22 -33.68
C ARG A 488 34.04 -1.37 -32.52
N GLY A 489 33.17 -0.53 -31.99
CA GLY A 489 33.40 0.23 -30.76
C GLY A 489 32.86 -0.52 -29.54
N ASN A 490 33.77 -0.94 -28.67
CA ASN A 490 33.55 -1.47 -27.33
C ASN A 490 32.45 -0.70 -26.55
N ARG A 491 31.43 -1.41 -26.06
CA ARG A 491 30.63 -0.96 -24.92
C ARG A 491 31.02 -1.79 -23.71
N SER A 492 31.80 -1.17 -22.83
CA SER A 492 32.09 -1.63 -21.48
C SER A 492 30.80 -1.66 -20.66
N SER A 493 30.55 -2.81 -20.06
CA SER A 493 29.57 -3.00 -19.00
C SER A 493 30.04 -2.26 -17.74
N THR A 494 29.49 -1.08 -17.47
CA THR A 494 29.56 -0.48 -16.14
C THR A 494 28.46 -1.11 -15.29
N SER A 495 28.88 -2.07 -14.46
CA SER A 495 28.11 -2.56 -13.32
C SER A 495 27.83 -1.36 -12.40
N LYS A 496 26.58 -0.87 -12.43
CA LYS A 496 26.07 0.02 -11.38
C LYS A 496 25.99 -0.79 -10.09
N GLU A 497 27.03 -0.64 -9.29
CA GLU A 497 27.09 -1.07 -7.90
C GLU A 497 25.93 -0.42 -7.15
N ARG A 498 24.89 -1.21 -6.91
CA ARG A 498 23.67 -0.81 -6.21
C ARG A 498 24.04 -0.73 -4.73
N ARG A 499 24.47 0.46 -4.28
CA ARG A 499 24.76 0.73 -2.86
C ARG A 499 23.54 0.28 -2.04
N LEU A 500 23.79 -0.63 -1.09
CA LEU A 500 22.83 -1.01 -0.06
C LEU A 500 22.38 0.27 0.68
N PRO A 501 21.11 0.40 1.07
CA PRO A 501 20.67 1.51 1.90
C PRO A 501 21.52 1.54 3.17
N LYS A 502 22.11 2.70 3.48
CA LYS A 502 22.79 2.91 4.77
C LYS A 502 21.72 2.71 5.84
N SER A 503 21.89 1.69 6.66
CA SER A 503 21.03 1.42 7.79
C SER A 503 20.93 2.68 8.66
N TRP A 504 19.69 2.97 9.06
CA TRP A 504 19.33 3.98 10.04
C TRP A 504 20.28 3.90 11.24
N GLN A 505 21.10 4.94 11.44
CA GLN A 505 21.84 5.12 12.68
C GLN A 505 21.16 6.27 13.44
N PRO A 506 20.59 6.02 14.62
CA PRO A 506 20.11 7.10 15.46
C PRO A 506 21.26 8.05 15.75
N ARG A 507 21.02 9.35 15.49
CA ARG A 507 21.98 10.42 15.75
C ARG A 507 22.33 10.37 17.25
N PRO A 508 23.61 10.22 17.65
CA PRO A 508 23.95 10.21 19.06
C PRO A 508 23.51 11.54 19.67
N ALA A 509 22.87 11.48 20.84
CA ALA A 509 22.48 12.65 21.60
C ALA A 509 23.71 13.55 21.76
N SER A 510 23.57 14.82 21.39
CA SER A 510 24.59 15.85 21.61
C SER A 510 24.99 15.85 23.08
N ALA A 511 26.23 15.46 23.36
CA ALA A 511 26.81 15.51 24.68
C ALA A 511 26.76 16.96 25.22
N PRO A 512 26.48 17.16 26.52
CA PRO A 512 26.52 18.49 27.11
C PRO A 512 27.94 19.04 27.07
N GLU A 513 28.06 20.35 26.83
CA GLU A 513 29.32 21.08 26.79
C GLU A 513 30.18 20.79 28.03
N ALA A 514 31.35 20.21 27.78
CA ALA A 514 32.34 19.93 28.81
C ALA A 514 33.03 21.24 29.22
N SER A 515 32.76 21.70 30.43
CA SER A 515 33.55 22.70 31.14
C SER A 515 34.98 22.20 31.35
N GLU A 516 35.97 23.00 30.95
CA GLU A 516 37.40 22.74 31.17
C GLU A 516 37.74 22.55 32.66
N ALA A 517 38.44 21.45 32.95
CA ALA A 517 39.13 21.24 34.21
C ALA A 517 40.57 20.73 33.92
N PRO A 518 41.55 21.08 34.77
CA PRO A 518 42.96 21.17 34.39
C PRO A 518 43.67 19.81 34.32
N LYS A 519 44.64 19.73 33.39
CA LYS A 519 45.55 18.60 33.14
C LYS A 519 46.28 18.13 34.39
N ALA A 520 46.10 16.87 34.74
CA ALA A 520 47.01 16.09 35.60
C ALA A 520 47.99 15.27 34.74
N PRO A 521 49.22 15.00 35.22
CA PRO A 521 50.35 14.57 34.39
C PRO A 521 50.33 13.08 34.02
N GLU A 522 50.83 12.78 32.83
CA GLU A 522 51.00 11.44 32.26
C GLU A 522 51.91 10.54 33.11
N PRO A 523 51.53 9.30 33.39
CA PRO A 523 52.47 8.26 33.76
C PRO A 523 53.00 7.52 32.52
N LYS A 524 54.30 7.21 32.63
CA LYS A 524 55.20 6.69 31.60
C LYS A 524 54.79 5.30 31.11
N LYS A 525 55.11 5.05 29.84
CA LYS A 525 55.02 3.74 29.16
C LYS A 525 56.03 2.76 29.74
N GLU A 526 55.54 1.64 30.26
CA GLU A 526 56.25 0.36 30.35
C GLU A 526 55.41 -0.64 29.55
N SER A 527 55.89 -1.10 28.39
CA SER A 527 56.78 -2.25 28.21
C SER A 527 56.09 -3.61 28.40
N SER A 528 55.81 -4.25 27.26
CA SER A 528 55.99 -5.68 26.97
C SER A 528 55.61 -6.73 28.02
N CYS A 529 54.64 -7.60 27.71
CA CYS A 529 54.85 -9.04 27.49
C CYS A 529 53.53 -9.82 27.37
N SER A 530 53.36 -10.48 26.22
CA SER A 530 53.18 -11.93 26.03
C SER A 530 52.55 -12.83 27.13
N ILE A 531 51.78 -13.81 26.63
CA ILE A 531 51.32 -15.08 27.25
C ILE A 531 50.00 -14.92 28.05
N MET A 532 48.91 -15.65 27.83
CA MET A 532 48.66 -17.01 27.31
C MET A 532 47.29 -17.06 26.61
#